data_AF-I3Z1Q8-F1
#
_entry.id   AF-I3Z1Q8-F1
#
_cell.length_a   1.000
_cell.length_b   1.000
_cell.length_c   1.000
_cell.angle_alpha   90.00
_cell.angle_beta   90.00
_cell.angle_gamma   90.00
#
_symmetry.space_group_name_H-M   'P 1'
#
loop_
_entity.id
_entity.type
_entity.pdbx_description
1 polymer ?
#
loop_
_entity_poly.entity_id
_entity_poly.type
_entity_poly.pdbx_seq_one_letter_code
_entity_poly.pdbx_strand_id
1 'polypeptide(L)'
;MPNYLKKINNWFQSLFTAKKPVKVENNATPSISISKNPGLKCPECSTRIPISIQTLLTSNGVTCPNCDLELEIDKEKSEGALHALEKLQSGIQKASSIRNQSI
;
A
#
# COMPACT_ATOMS: atom_id res chain seq x y z
N MET A 1 50.67 -27.01 12.19
CA MET A 1 50.02 -25.72 12.52
C MET A 1 48.92 -25.45 11.50
N PRO A 2 47.80 -24.84 11.91
CA PRO A 2 46.45 -25.29 11.55
C PRO A 2 45.93 -24.72 10.23
N ASN A 3 45.63 -25.61 9.28
CA ASN A 3 44.96 -25.29 8.00
C ASN A 3 43.41 -25.27 8.15
N TYR A 4 42.94 -24.86 9.32
CA TYR A 4 41.52 -24.73 9.67
C TYR A 4 41.04 -23.27 9.55
N LEU A 5 41.96 -22.31 9.77
CA LEU A 5 41.69 -20.88 9.70
C LEU A 5 41.34 -20.40 8.27
N LYS A 6 41.77 -21.12 7.23
CA LYS A 6 41.40 -20.79 5.85
C LYS A 6 39.93 -21.12 5.52
N LYS A 7 39.31 -22.08 6.21
CA LYS A 7 37.94 -22.55 5.90
C LYS A 7 36.87 -21.61 6.46
N ILE A 8 37.13 -20.99 7.61
CA ILE A 8 36.23 -20.03 8.27
C ILE A 8 36.14 -18.70 7.51
N ASN A 9 37.25 -18.28 6.88
CA ASN A 9 37.28 -17.04 6.10
C ASN A 9 36.36 -17.11 4.87
N ASN A 10 36.33 -18.25 4.17
CA ASN A 10 35.51 -18.38 2.96
C ASN A 10 34.01 -18.51 3.24
N TRP A 11 33.62 -19.10 4.39
CA TRP A 11 32.21 -19.18 4.79
C TRP A 11 31.66 -17.82 5.20
N PHE A 12 32.46 -17.00 5.90
CA PHE A 12 32.02 -15.67 6.29
C PHE A 12 31.81 -14.77 5.06
N GLN A 13 32.63 -14.92 4.02
CA GLN A 13 32.47 -14.13 2.78
C GLN A 13 31.13 -14.39 2.06
N SER A 14 30.53 -15.59 2.17
CA SER A 14 29.21 -15.85 1.55
C SER A 14 28.01 -15.36 2.38
N LEU A 15 28.23 -14.92 3.62
CA LEU A 15 27.20 -14.28 4.44
C LEU A 15 27.26 -12.75 4.33
N PHE A 16 28.41 -12.19 3.94
CA PHE A 16 28.61 -10.76 3.70
C PHE A 16 28.61 -10.39 2.21
N THR A 17 28.35 -11.34 1.30
CA THR A 17 27.97 -11.05 -0.08
C THR A 17 26.65 -10.30 -0.11
N ALA A 18 26.78 -8.98 -0.05
CA ALA A 18 25.94 -7.96 -0.64
C ALA A 18 24.47 -8.40 -0.85
N LYS A 19 23.64 -8.18 0.18
CA LYS A 19 22.27 -7.73 -0.10
C LYS A 19 22.43 -6.61 -1.12
N LYS A 20 21.96 -6.82 -2.36
CA LYS A 20 21.77 -5.72 -3.31
C LYS A 20 21.02 -4.64 -2.52
N PRO A 21 21.56 -3.43 -2.36
CA PRO A 21 20.75 -2.35 -1.84
C PRO A 21 19.56 -2.29 -2.77
N VAL A 22 18.35 -2.46 -2.23
CA VAL A 22 17.14 -2.03 -2.93
C VAL A 22 17.46 -0.60 -3.32
N LYS A 23 17.60 -0.39 -4.63
CA LYS A 23 17.78 0.94 -5.18
C LYS A 23 16.46 1.63 -4.85
N VAL A 24 16.42 2.32 -3.71
CA VAL A 24 15.47 3.39 -3.48
C VAL A 24 15.90 4.43 -4.48
N GLU A 25 15.46 4.22 -5.72
CA GLU A 25 15.59 5.21 -6.75
C GLU A 25 14.79 6.40 -6.22
N ASN A 26 15.50 7.51 -6.02
CA ASN A 26 14.92 8.80 -5.69
C ASN A 26 14.13 9.32 -6.90
N ASN A 27 13.19 8.52 -7.39
CA ASN A 27 12.13 9.01 -8.22
C ASN A 27 11.21 9.73 -7.25
N ALA A 28 11.04 11.03 -7.51
CA ALA A 28 10.11 11.90 -6.85
C ALA A 28 8.91 11.11 -6.32
N THR A 29 8.55 11.35 -5.05
CA THR A 29 7.26 10.93 -4.49
C THR A 29 6.26 10.90 -5.62
N PRO A 30 5.71 9.73 -6.00
CA PRO A 30 4.78 9.67 -7.11
C PRO A 30 3.76 10.74 -6.83
N SER A 31 3.61 11.70 -7.74
CA SER A 31 2.67 12.80 -7.62
C SER A 31 1.28 12.19 -7.75
N ILE A 32 0.86 11.52 -6.68
CA ILE A 32 -0.44 10.91 -6.54
C ILE A 32 -1.39 12.09 -6.44
N SER A 33 -2.00 12.44 -7.57
CA SER A 33 -3.13 13.36 -7.61
C SER A 33 -4.30 12.66 -6.93
N ILE A 34 -4.34 12.74 -5.59
CA ILE A 34 -5.52 12.36 -4.82
C ILE A 34 -6.65 13.28 -5.28
N SER A 35 -7.68 12.67 -5.87
CA SER A 35 -8.90 13.40 -6.22
C SER A 35 -9.46 14.03 -4.94
N LYS A 36 -9.70 15.35 -4.98
CA LYS A 36 -10.32 16.09 -3.87
C LYS A 36 -11.71 15.56 -3.51
N ASN A 37 -12.34 14.84 -4.44
CA ASN A 37 -13.63 14.21 -4.25
C ASN A 37 -13.57 12.80 -4.90
N PRO A 38 -13.13 11.76 -4.16
CA PRO A 38 -13.08 10.40 -4.69
C PRO A 38 -14.49 9.81 -4.83
N GLY A 39 -14.69 8.95 -5.82
CA GLY A 39 -15.97 8.29 -6.05
C GLY A 39 -16.13 7.74 -7.47
N LEU A 40 -17.21 7.00 -7.68
CA LEU A 40 -17.59 6.40 -8.97
C LEU A 40 -18.91 7.00 -9.45
N LYS A 41 -19.16 6.96 -10.76
CA LYS A 41 -20.52 7.22 -11.28
C LYS A 41 -21.31 5.91 -11.24
N CYS A 42 -22.53 5.96 -10.71
CA CYS A 42 -23.46 4.84 -10.74
C CYS A 42 -23.83 4.51 -12.20
N PRO A 43 -23.75 3.24 -12.64
CA PRO A 43 -24.07 2.85 -14.01
C PRO A 43 -25.56 3.01 -14.37
N GLU A 44 -26.45 2.96 -13.38
CA GLU A 44 -27.91 3.01 -13.61
C GLU A 44 -28.45 4.45 -13.63
N CYS A 45 -28.09 5.26 -12.63
CA CYS A 45 -28.67 6.60 -12.46
C CYS A 45 -27.66 7.74 -12.61
N SER A 46 -26.40 7.45 -12.97
CA SER A 46 -25.31 8.42 -13.10
C SER A 46 -24.97 9.23 -11.83
N THR A 47 -25.63 8.96 -10.71
CA THR A 47 -25.34 9.59 -9.41
C THR A 47 -23.93 9.23 -8.98
N ARG A 48 -23.22 10.19 -8.39
CA ARG A 48 -21.90 9.95 -7.83
C ARG A 48 -22.02 9.14 -6.53
N ILE A 49 -21.34 8.00 -6.50
CA ILE A 49 -21.15 7.16 -5.31
C ILE A 49 -19.85 7.62 -4.65
N PRO A 50 -19.89 8.31 -3.49
CA PRO A 50 -18.68 8.69 -2.76
C PRO A 50 -18.00 7.43 -2.21
N ILE A 51 -16.69 7.32 -2.42
CA ILE A 51 -15.92 6.15 -1.97
C ILE A 51 -14.69 6.61 -1.18
N SER A 52 -14.54 6.07 0.03
CA SER A 52 -13.37 6.28 0.87
C SER A 52 -12.41 5.10 0.79
N ILE A 53 -11.14 5.33 1.14
CA ILE A 53 -10.15 4.26 1.29
C ILE A 53 -10.62 3.24 2.34
N GLN A 54 -11.21 3.72 3.44
CA GLN A 54 -11.73 2.83 4.49
C GLN A 54 -12.80 1.90 3.93
N THR A 55 -13.76 2.44 3.16
CA THR A 55 -14.81 1.65 2.52
C THR A 55 -14.23 0.56 1.62
N LEU A 56 -13.23 0.89 0.80
CA LEU A 56 -12.58 -0.09 -0.08
C LEU A 56 -11.90 -1.22 0.70
N LEU A 57 -11.32 -0.92 1.86
CA LEU A 57 -10.61 -1.89 2.69
C LEU A 57 -11.56 -2.74 3.55
N THR A 58 -12.60 -2.14 4.14
CA THR A 58 -13.45 -2.81 5.14
C THR A 58 -14.77 -3.33 4.61
N SER A 59 -15.29 -2.77 3.52
CA SER A 59 -16.58 -3.18 2.94
C SER A 59 -16.38 -4.20 1.82
N ASN A 60 -17.38 -5.07 1.63
CA ASN A 60 -17.46 -5.96 0.47
C ASN A 60 -18.11 -5.30 -0.75
N GLY A 61 -18.74 -4.13 -0.57
CA GLY A 61 -19.43 -3.43 -1.64
C GLY A 61 -19.68 -1.95 -1.34
N VAL A 62 -20.28 -1.26 -2.30
CA VAL A 62 -20.76 0.12 -2.17
C VAL A 62 -22.18 0.23 -2.70
N THR A 63 -23.02 0.96 -1.98
CA THR A 63 -24.41 1.20 -2.36
C THR A 63 -24.56 2.59 -2.95
N CYS A 64 -25.27 2.69 -4.08
CA CYS A 64 -25.63 3.98 -4.66
C CYS A 64 -26.67 4.70 -3.77
N PRO A 65 -26.42 5.93 -3.33
CA PRO A 65 -27.33 6.64 -2.42
C PRO A 65 -28.63 7.15 -3.06
N ASN A 66 -28.80 6.99 -4.39
CA ASN A 66 -29.95 7.51 -5.11
C ASN A 66 -30.87 6.41 -5.68
N CYS A 67 -30.31 5.27 -6.07
CA CYS A 67 -31.09 4.19 -6.68
C CYS A 67 -30.87 2.83 -6.00
N ASP A 68 -30.18 2.82 -4.86
CA ASP A 68 -29.89 1.64 -4.02
C ASP A 68 -29.17 0.48 -4.71
N LEU A 69 -28.58 0.73 -5.90
CA LEU A 69 -27.74 -0.25 -6.57
C LEU A 69 -26.55 -0.62 -5.70
N GLU A 70 -26.43 -1.90 -5.37
CA GLU A 70 -25.27 -2.45 -4.68
C GLU A 70 -24.23 -2.94 -5.68
N LEU A 71 -23.00 -2.45 -5.55
CA LEU A 71 -21.84 -2.85 -6.33
C LEU A 71 -20.87 -3.62 -5.44
N GLU A 72 -20.61 -4.87 -5.77
CA GLU A 72 -19.64 -5.70 -5.05
C GLU A 72 -18.20 -5.36 -5.48
N ILE A 73 -17.29 -5.36 -4.53
CA ILE A 73 -15.86 -5.17 -4.77
C ILE A 73 -15.24 -6.56 -4.95
N ASP A 74 -14.74 -6.84 -6.15
CA ASP A 74 -13.96 -8.04 -6.42
C ASP A 74 -12.60 -7.94 -5.72
N LYS A 75 -12.52 -8.48 -4.50
CA LYS A 75 -11.32 -8.44 -3.63
C LYS A 75 -10.15 -9.23 -4.23
N GLU A 76 -10.45 -10.33 -4.92
CA GLU A 76 -9.43 -11.20 -5.52
C GLU A 76 -8.73 -10.46 -6.67
N LYS A 77 -9.50 -9.93 -7.63
CA LYS A 77 -8.92 -9.14 -8.73
C LYS A 77 -8.30 -7.83 -8.27
N SER A 78 -8.75 -7.30 -7.14
CA SER A 78 -8.27 -6.02 -6.59
C SER A 78 -7.17 -6.17 -5.53
N GLU A 79 -6.68 -7.38 -5.24
CA GLU A 79 -5.78 -7.66 -4.12
C GLU A 79 -4.57 -6.70 -4.09
N GLY A 80 -3.88 -6.55 -5.22
CA GLY A 80 -2.70 -5.67 -5.31
C GLY A 80 -3.02 -4.19 -5.03
N ALA A 81 -4.19 -3.71 -5.47
CA ALA A 81 -4.63 -2.35 -5.21
C ALA A 81 -5.02 -2.14 -3.74
N LEU A 82 -5.72 -3.10 -3.15
CA LEU A 82 -6.11 -3.07 -1.73
C LEU A 82 -4.88 -3.11 -0.82
N HIS A 83 -3.90 -3.96 -1.12
CA HIS A 83 -2.63 -4.00 -0.38
C HIS A 83 -1.86 -2.67 -0.43
N ALA A 84 -1.88 -2.00 -1.59
CA ALA A 84 -1.28 -0.68 -1.72
C ALA A 84 -2.00 0.37 -0.85
N LEU A 85 -3.33 0.32 -0.80
CA LEU A 85 -4.15 1.18 0.07
C LEU A 85 -3.89 0.93 1.56
N GLU A 86 -3.72 -0.32 1.99
CA GLU A 86 -3.37 -0.66 3.37
C GLU A 86 -2.00 -0.10 3.78
N LYS A 87 -1.00 -0.26 2.89
CA LYS A 87 0.34 0.31 3.11
C LYS A 87 0.28 1.84 3.19
N LEU A 88 -0.50 2.48 2.33
CA LEU A 88 -0.70 3.92 2.39
C LEU A 88 -1.34 4.36 3.71
N GLN A 89 -2.41 3.70 4.14
CA GLN A 89 -3.11 4.02 5.38
C GLN A 89 -2.21 3.85 6.61
N SER A 90 -1.46 2.74 6.69
CA SER A 90 -0.52 2.50 7.78
C SER A 90 0.64 3.50 7.78
N GLY A 91 1.14 3.90 6.61
CA GLY A 91 2.15 4.95 6.47
C GLY A 91 1.67 6.31 6.97
N ILE A 92 0.44 6.71 6.61
CA ILE A 92 -0.18 7.95 7.08
C ILE A 92 -0.36 7.93 8.60
N GLN A 93 -0.85 6.81 9.16
CA GLN A 93 -1.01 6.66 10.61
C GLN A 93 0.32 6.81 11.35
N LYS A 94 1.37 6.11 10.90
CA LYS A 94 2.71 6.22 11.49
C LYS A 94 3.27 7.65 11.42
N ALA A 95 3.12 8.32 10.28
CA ALA A 95 3.55 9.70 10.15
C ALA A 95 2.77 10.63 11.11
N SER A 96 1.47 10.40 11.25
CA SER A 96 0.62 11.19 12.15
C SER A 96 0.98 10.99 13.63
N SER A 97 1.32 9.76 14.05
CA SER A 97 1.73 9.49 15.43
C SER A 97 3.06 10.15 15.77
N ILE A 98 4.02 10.16 14.84
CA ILE A 98 5.32 10.84 15.04
C ILE A 98 5.10 12.35 15.20
N ARG A 99 4.30 12.94 14.30
CA ARG A 99 3.99 14.37 14.35
C ARG A 99 3.35 14.79 15.67
N ASN A 100 2.41 13.99 16.18
CA ASN A 100 1.67 14.31 17.41
C ASN A 100 2.52 14.09 18.68
N GLN A 101 3.60 13.29 18.63
CA GLN A 101 4.50 13.04 19.75
C GLN A 101 5.60 14.11 19.90
N SER A 102 5.78 14.95 18.87
CA SER A 102 6.82 15.97 18.80
C SER A 102 6.33 17.36 19.24
N ILE A 103 5.15 17.42 19.87
CA ILE A 103 4.49 18.62 20.39
C ILE A 103 4.44 18.52 21.91
#